data_AF-A7RS77-F1
#
_entry.id   AF-A7RS77-F1
#
_cell.length_a   1.000
_cell.length_b   1.000
_cell.length_c   1.000
_cell.angle_alpha   90.00
_cell.angle_beta   90.00
_cell.angle_gamma   90.00
#
_symmetry.space_group_name_H-M   'P 1'
#
loop_
_entity.id
_entity.type
_entity.pdbx_description
1 polymer ?
#
loop_
_entity_poly.entity_id
_entity_poly.type
_entity_poly.pdbx_seq_one_letter_code
_entity_poly.pdbx_strand_id
1 'polypeptide(L)'
;MADGENKIDLSKTLNDFLLCPEVCNTYTLNEFREHFPKQFRDHEDVKILYRSFQLKRKKIKALVRRNIKQHWASKRREMENSRRLDITTQSNQNEKKVLEKSLESINKEITDVELDFQRCARIIDKTKLFKGVNKNSFQLSMLQELCDHLGITLSSLSDAQ
;
A
#
# COMPACT_ATOMS: atom_id res chain seq x y z
N MET A 1 23.20 4.37 18.86
CA MET A 1 21.84 4.95 18.74
C MET A 1 20.94 4.15 19.67
N ALA A 2 20.65 4.72 20.83
CA ALA A 2 19.96 4.05 21.93
C ALA A 2 18.46 4.34 21.82
N ASP A 3 17.72 3.40 21.24
CA ASP A 3 16.25 3.43 21.20
C ASP A 3 15.74 2.62 22.40
N GLY A 4 16.05 3.14 23.59
CA GLY A 4 16.00 2.42 24.86
C GLY A 4 15.33 3.23 25.96
N GLU A 5 14.24 3.94 25.69
CA GLU A 5 13.49 4.63 26.75
C GLU A 5 11.98 4.46 26.57
N ASN A 6 11.38 3.79 27.56
CA ASN A 6 9.96 3.83 27.90
C ASN A 6 8.94 3.64 26.77
N LYS A 7 9.01 2.50 26.08
CA LYS A 7 7.82 1.96 25.45
C LYS A 7 6.90 1.47 26.58
N ILE A 8 6.07 2.37 27.11
CA ILE A 8 4.99 2.04 28.03
C ILE A 8 4.31 0.81 27.44
N ASP A 9 4.38 -0.32 28.15
CA ASP A 9 3.69 -1.53 27.74
C ASP A 9 2.21 -1.25 27.91
N LEU A 10 1.62 -0.63 26.88
CA LEU A 10 0.25 -0.18 26.88
C LEU A 10 -0.70 -1.37 27.12
N SER A 11 -0.28 -2.60 26.78
CA SER A 11 -1.01 -3.82 27.14
C SER A 11 -1.02 -4.03 28.65
N LYS A 12 0.10 -3.81 29.33
CA LYS A 12 0.19 -3.83 30.79
C LYS A 12 -0.64 -2.71 31.41
N THR A 13 -0.53 -1.48 30.91
CA THR A 13 -1.34 -0.34 31.41
C THR A 13 -2.85 -0.56 31.23
N LEU A 14 -3.29 -1.05 30.07
CA LEU A 14 -4.70 -1.40 29.83
C LEU A 14 -5.17 -2.55 30.72
N ASN A 15 -4.31 -3.53 30.95
CA ASN A 15 -4.62 -4.65 31.83
C ASN A 15 -4.77 -4.18 33.28
N ASP A 16 -3.88 -3.31 33.76
CA ASP A 16 -3.92 -2.77 35.12
C ASP A 16 -5.10 -1.81 35.31
N PHE A 17 -5.43 -1.01 34.29
CA PHE A 17 -6.58 -0.10 34.29
C PHE A 17 -7.92 -0.84 34.23
N LEU A 18 -8.09 -1.76 33.25
CA LEU A 18 -9.35 -2.48 33.04
C LEU A 18 -9.59 -3.58 34.08
N LEU A 19 -8.52 -4.14 34.67
CA LEU A 19 -8.60 -5.04 35.81
C LEU A 19 -8.33 -4.32 37.13
N CYS A 20 -8.71 -3.04 37.22
CA CYS A 20 -8.65 -2.18 38.40
C CYS A 20 -8.89 -2.95 39.72
N PRO A 21 -8.41 -2.46 40.89
CA PRO A 21 -8.54 -3.15 42.17
C PRO A 21 -9.95 -3.65 42.48
N GLU A 22 -11.01 -3.04 41.98
CA GLU A 22 -12.39 -3.52 42.16
C GLU A 22 -12.68 -4.87 41.52
N VAL A 23 -12.04 -5.21 40.40
CA VAL A 23 -12.10 -6.52 39.73
C VAL A 23 -11.02 -7.45 40.29
N CYS A 24 -9.87 -6.90 40.70
CA CYS A 24 -8.75 -7.66 41.23
C CYS A 24 -8.87 -8.07 42.71
N ASN A 25 -9.57 -7.28 43.54
CA ASN A 25 -9.87 -7.54 44.94
C ASN A 25 -10.72 -8.81 45.01
N THR A 26 -10.02 -9.91 45.18
CA THR A 26 -10.62 -11.17 45.57
C THR A 26 -10.93 -11.03 47.04
N TYR A 27 -12.18 -10.71 47.36
CA TYR A 27 -12.72 -10.92 48.69
C TYR A 27 -12.30 -12.32 49.15
N THR A 28 -11.73 -12.42 50.34
CA THR A 28 -11.62 -13.70 51.04
C THR A 28 -13.03 -14.18 51.38
N LEU A 29 -13.19 -15.47 51.68
CA LEU A 29 -14.49 -15.98 52.12
C LEU A 29 -14.99 -15.25 53.38
N ASN A 30 -14.07 -14.88 54.28
CA ASN A 30 -14.41 -14.16 55.51
C ASN A 30 -14.92 -12.74 55.22
N GLU A 31 -14.24 -11.98 54.36
CA GLU A 31 -14.73 -10.65 53.95
C GLU A 31 -16.04 -10.74 53.18
N PHE A 32 -16.20 -11.78 52.34
CA PHE A 32 -17.45 -12.03 51.63
C PHE A 32 -18.61 -12.31 52.59
N ARG A 33 -18.35 -13.04 53.67
CA ARG A 33 -19.33 -13.34 54.72
C ARG A 33 -19.74 -12.11 55.52
N GLU A 34 -18.88 -11.10 55.66
CA GLU A 34 -19.24 -9.87 56.38
C GLU A 34 -20.42 -9.12 55.74
N HIS A 35 -20.67 -9.32 54.44
CA HIS A 35 -21.85 -8.79 53.75
C HIS A 35 -23.17 -9.47 54.10
N PHE A 36 -23.13 -10.58 54.82
CA PHE A 36 -24.32 -11.32 55.26
C PHE A 36 -24.58 -11.09 56.75
N PRO A 37 -25.87 -11.08 57.17
CA PRO A 37 -26.22 -11.06 58.59
C PRO A 37 -25.55 -12.20 59.36
N LYS A 38 -25.11 -11.94 60.60
CA LYS A 38 -24.33 -12.90 61.42
C LYS A 38 -24.90 -14.33 61.40
N GLN A 39 -26.21 -14.46 61.52
CA GLN A 39 -26.92 -15.74 61.55
C GLN A 39 -26.80 -16.58 60.27
N PHE A 40 -26.45 -15.96 59.13
CA PHE A 40 -26.34 -16.64 57.83
C PHE A 40 -24.90 -16.78 57.32
N ARG A 41 -23.90 -16.24 58.03
CA ARG A 41 -22.50 -16.21 57.55
C ARG A 41 -21.90 -17.60 57.33
N ASP A 42 -22.30 -18.57 58.14
CA ASP A 42 -21.84 -19.95 58.05
C ASP A 42 -22.75 -20.86 57.23
N HIS A 43 -23.83 -20.31 56.66
CA HIS A 43 -24.72 -21.06 55.79
C HIS A 43 -23.98 -21.57 54.55
N GLU A 44 -24.29 -22.80 54.12
CA GLU A 44 -23.60 -23.42 52.98
C GLU A 44 -23.84 -22.65 51.68
N ASP A 45 -25.03 -22.07 51.50
CA ASP A 45 -25.36 -21.22 50.36
C ASP A 45 -24.44 -20.01 50.21
N VAL A 46 -23.96 -19.42 51.32
CA VAL A 46 -23.00 -18.31 51.27
C VAL A 46 -21.66 -18.78 50.71
N LYS A 47 -21.24 -20.01 51.02
CA LYS A 47 -20.02 -20.61 50.43
C LYS A 47 -20.22 -20.92 48.95
N ILE A 48 -21.38 -21.45 48.56
CA ILE A 48 -21.73 -21.72 47.15
C ILE A 48 -21.75 -20.42 46.35
N LEU A 49 -22.35 -19.36 46.91
CA LEU A 49 -22.42 -18.04 46.29
C LEU A 49 -21.03 -17.43 46.15
N TYR A 50 -20.17 -17.56 47.18
CA TYR A 50 -18.78 -17.13 47.11
C TYR A 50 -18.00 -17.84 45.99
N ARG A 51 -18.13 -19.18 45.89
CA ARG A 51 -17.49 -19.96 44.80
C ARG A 51 -17.96 -19.48 43.43
N SER A 52 -19.26 -19.24 43.28
CA SER A 52 -19.86 -18.77 42.04
C SER A 52 -19.39 -17.35 41.68
N PHE A 53 -19.30 -16.47 42.67
CA PHE A 53 -18.76 -15.11 42.53
C PHE A 53 -17.29 -15.13 42.08
N GLN A 54 -16.45 -15.92 42.75
CA GLN A 54 -15.04 -16.09 42.38
C GLN A 54 -14.89 -16.64 40.96
N LEU A 55 -15.69 -17.64 40.59
CA LEU A 55 -15.69 -18.20 39.23
C LEU A 55 -16.07 -17.15 38.18
N LYS A 56 -17.14 -16.37 38.43
CA LYS A 56 -17.59 -15.31 37.52
C LYS A 56 -16.49 -14.25 37.35
N ARG A 57 -15.85 -13.82 38.43
CA ARG A 57 -14.70 -12.90 38.38
C ARG A 57 -13.52 -13.46 37.60
N LYS A 58 -13.17 -14.73 37.82
CA LYS A 58 -12.10 -15.41 37.06
C LYS A 58 -12.40 -15.42 35.55
N LYS A 59 -13.64 -15.70 35.16
CA LYS A 59 -14.08 -15.65 33.75
C LYS A 59 -13.97 -14.23 33.17
N ILE A 60 -14.43 -13.21 33.89
CA ILE A 60 -14.32 -11.81 33.47
C ILE A 60 -12.85 -11.42 33.27
N LYS A 61 -11.98 -11.71 34.25
CA LYS A 61 -10.53 -11.43 34.15
C LYS A 61 -9.92 -12.10 32.92
N ALA A 62 -10.25 -13.37 32.68
CA ALA A 62 -9.74 -14.11 31.53
C ALA A 62 -10.24 -13.50 30.20
N LEU A 63 -11.50 -13.11 30.13
CA LEU A 63 -12.10 -12.48 28.96
C LEU A 63 -11.44 -11.13 28.63
N VAL A 64 -11.29 -10.26 29.64
CA VAL A 64 -10.64 -8.96 29.47
C VAL A 64 -9.21 -9.13 28.97
N ARG A 65 -8.42 -10.02 29.60
CA ARG A 65 -7.05 -10.33 29.14
C ARG A 65 -7.00 -10.85 27.72
N ARG A 66 -7.94 -11.71 27.34
CA ARG A 66 -8.04 -12.24 25.97
C ARG A 66 -8.32 -11.12 24.97
N ASN A 67 -9.27 -10.24 25.29
CA ASN A 67 -9.66 -9.14 24.41
C ASN A 67 -8.53 -8.13 24.24
N ILE A 68 -7.81 -7.78 25.32
CA ILE A 68 -6.62 -6.92 25.26
C ILE A 68 -5.58 -7.54 24.32
N LYS A 69 -5.23 -8.82 24.51
CA LYS A 69 -4.27 -9.52 23.65
C LYS A 69 -4.70 -9.54 22.18
N GLN A 70 -5.97 -9.83 21.92
CA GLN A 70 -6.51 -9.89 20.56
C GLN A 70 -6.47 -8.52 19.89
N HIS A 71 -6.83 -7.45 20.61
CA HIS A 71 -6.79 -6.09 20.09
C HIS A 71 -5.36 -5.67 19.71
N TRP A 72 -4.38 -5.95 20.56
CA TRP A 72 -2.97 -5.67 20.27
C TRP A 72 -2.43 -6.47 19.09
N ALA A 73 -2.82 -7.73 18.96
CA ALA A 73 -2.45 -8.55 17.81
C ALA A 73 -3.07 -8.04 16.50
N SER A 74 -4.32 -7.53 16.53
CA SER A 74 -4.95 -6.89 15.36
C SER A 74 -4.22 -5.61 14.98
N LYS A 75 -4.04 -4.70 15.95
CA LYS A 75 -3.42 -3.40 15.72
C LYS A 75 -1.98 -3.53 15.22
N ARG A 76 -1.23 -4.53 15.70
CA ARG A 76 0.12 -4.83 15.20
C ARG A 76 0.11 -5.25 13.74
N ARG A 77 -0.85 -6.09 13.33
CA ARG A 77 -1.01 -6.51 11.93
C ARG A 77 -1.45 -5.35 11.04
N GLU A 78 -2.34 -4.49 11.51
CA GLU A 78 -2.77 -3.28 10.78
C GLU A 78 -1.60 -2.31 10.55
N MET A 79 -0.77 -2.07 11.57
CA MET A 79 0.43 -1.23 11.42
C MET A 79 1.44 -1.83 10.44
N GLU A 80 1.65 -3.14 10.49
CA GLU A 80 2.54 -3.84 9.57
C GLU A 80 2.04 -3.77 8.12
N ASN A 81 0.74 -3.98 7.90
CA ASN A 81 0.13 -3.87 6.58
C ASN A 81 0.21 -2.44 6.03
N SER A 82 -0.01 -1.44 6.89
CA SER A 82 0.09 -0.02 6.51
C SER A 82 1.50 0.33 6.04
N ARG A 83 2.53 -0.13 6.77
CA ARG A 83 3.94 0.07 6.36
C ARG A 83 4.26 -0.58 5.03
N ARG A 84 3.74 -1.78 4.76
CA ARG A 84 3.93 -2.48 3.48
C ARG A 84 3.28 -1.73 2.32
N LEU A 85 2.08 -1.18 2.54
CA LEU A 85 1.39 -0.34 1.58
C LEU A 85 2.21 0.91 1.25
N ASP A 86 2.72 1.61 2.26
CA ASP A 86 3.55 2.81 2.06
C ASP A 86 4.80 2.52 1.22
N ILE A 87 5.51 1.43 1.53
CA ILE A 87 6.70 1.01 0.77
C ILE A 87 6.34 0.70 -0.69
N THR A 88 5.24 -0.02 -0.91
CA THR A 88 4.78 -0.38 -2.25
C THR A 88 4.38 0.86 -3.06
N THR A 89 3.63 1.78 -2.44
CA THR A 89 3.25 3.05 -3.06
C THR A 89 4.45 3.90 -3.43
N GLN A 90 5.45 3.98 -2.54
CA GLN A 90 6.69 4.71 -2.81
C GLN A 90 7.51 4.08 -3.94
N SER A 91 7.60 2.75 -3.99
CA SER A 91 8.25 2.03 -5.09
C SER A 91 7.57 2.32 -6.43
N ASN A 92 6.24 2.21 -6.49
CA ASN A 92 5.46 2.46 -7.70
C ASN A 92 5.58 3.94 -8.16
N GLN A 93 5.63 4.89 -7.22
CA GLN A 93 5.85 6.31 -7.56
C GLN A 93 7.24 6.56 -8.14
N ASN A 94 8.26 5.88 -7.63
CA ASN A 94 9.62 6.00 -8.17
C ASN A 94 9.71 5.41 -9.57
N GLU A 95 9.13 4.23 -9.80
CA GLU A 95 9.07 3.60 -11.11
C GLU A 95 8.33 4.46 -12.13
N LYS A 96 7.18 5.02 -11.75
CA LYS A 96 6.42 5.96 -12.59
C LYS A 96 7.27 7.16 -13.03
N LYS A 97 8.01 7.78 -12.12
CA LYS A 97 8.88 8.93 -12.44
C LYS A 97 10.01 8.55 -13.41
N VAL A 98 10.55 7.34 -13.30
CA VAL A 98 11.60 6.84 -14.21
C VAL A 98 11.01 6.65 -15.61
N LEU A 99 9.83 6.03 -15.70
CA LEU A 99 9.14 5.83 -16.97
C LEU A 99 8.74 7.16 -17.63
N GLU A 100 8.24 8.13 -16.87
CA GLU A 100 7.91 9.47 -17.37
C GLU A 100 9.13 10.16 -17.99
N LYS A 101 10.30 10.11 -17.32
CA LYS A 101 11.55 10.66 -17.88
C LYS A 101 12.01 9.94 -19.14
N SER A 102 11.86 8.62 -19.19
CA SER A 102 12.20 7.84 -20.39
C SER A 102 11.31 8.21 -21.57
N LEU A 103 10.02 8.40 -21.32
CA LEU A 103 9.04 8.79 -22.33
C LEU A 103 9.35 10.20 -22.87
N GLU A 104 9.71 11.14 -21.98
CA GLU A 104 10.15 12.48 -22.36
C GLU A 104 11.41 12.46 -23.24
N SER A 105 12.40 11.62 -22.91
CA SER A 105 13.61 11.43 -23.73
C SER A 105 13.28 10.91 -25.13
N ILE A 106 12.44 9.86 -25.21
CA ILE A 106 12.04 9.26 -26.49
C ILE A 106 11.28 10.27 -27.36
N ASN A 107 10.34 11.02 -26.77
CA ASN A 107 9.60 12.04 -27.52
C ASN A 107 10.51 13.15 -28.08
N LYS A 108 11.55 13.52 -27.33
CA LYS A 108 12.56 14.46 -27.82
C LYS A 108 13.32 13.88 -29.00
N GLU A 109 13.78 12.64 -28.90
CA GLU A 109 14.47 11.95 -30.00
C GLU A 109 13.61 11.84 -31.26
N ILE A 110 12.32 11.52 -31.11
CA ILE A 110 11.36 11.51 -32.23
C ILE A 110 11.27 12.88 -32.88
N THR A 111 11.13 13.94 -32.08
CA THR A 111 11.03 15.32 -32.59
C THR A 111 12.29 15.72 -33.35
N ASP A 112 13.47 15.39 -32.81
CA ASP A 112 14.76 15.68 -33.46
C ASP A 112 14.88 14.95 -34.82
N VAL A 113 14.48 13.67 -34.86
CA VAL A 113 14.46 12.87 -36.09
C VAL A 113 13.46 13.42 -37.11
N GLU A 114 12.26 13.83 -36.69
CA GLU A 114 11.27 14.46 -37.57
C GLU A 114 11.79 15.77 -38.19
N LEU A 115 12.49 16.60 -37.41
CA LEU A 115 13.11 17.82 -37.91
C LEU A 115 14.20 17.52 -38.94
N ASP A 116 15.01 16.49 -38.72
CA ASP A 116 16.01 16.05 -39.68
C ASP A 116 15.38 15.51 -40.97
N PHE A 117 14.29 14.73 -40.87
CA PHE A 117 13.52 14.29 -42.04
C PHE A 117 12.96 15.49 -42.83
N GLN A 118 12.35 16.46 -42.15
CA GLN A 118 11.84 17.67 -42.79
C GLN A 118 12.97 18.52 -43.43
N ARG A 119 14.16 18.52 -42.82
CA ARG A 119 15.33 19.19 -43.40
C ARG A 119 15.79 18.49 -44.67
N CYS A 120 15.89 17.16 -44.66
CA CYS A 120 16.23 16.35 -45.83
C CYS A 120 15.22 16.54 -46.97
N ALA A 121 13.92 16.49 -46.67
CA ALA A 121 12.85 16.75 -47.64
C ALA A 121 13.01 18.13 -48.31
N ARG A 122 13.22 19.19 -47.51
CA ARG A 122 13.47 20.55 -48.03
C ARG A 122 14.72 20.64 -48.90
N ILE A 123 15.79 19.92 -48.57
CA ILE A 123 17.01 19.90 -49.39
C ILE A 123 16.75 19.21 -50.73
N ILE A 124 16.07 18.06 -50.71
CA ILE A 124 15.68 17.31 -51.91
C ILE A 124 14.85 18.20 -52.86
N ASP A 125 13.85 18.89 -52.33
CA ASP A 125 12.99 19.80 -53.11
C ASP A 125 13.78 20.97 -53.70
N LYS A 126 14.62 21.64 -52.88
CA LYS A 126 15.41 22.81 -53.31
C LYS A 126 16.45 22.47 -54.37
N THR A 127 17.16 21.36 -54.18
CA THR A 127 18.22 20.93 -55.10
C THR A 127 17.66 20.42 -56.41
N LYS A 128 16.34 20.20 -56.52
CA LYS A 128 15.72 19.58 -57.69
C LYS A 128 16.49 18.32 -58.08
N LEU A 129 16.98 17.57 -57.08
CA LEU A 129 17.84 16.39 -57.26
C LEU A 129 17.20 15.37 -58.23
N PHE A 130 15.87 15.41 -58.34
CA PHE A 130 15.07 14.58 -59.24
C PHE A 130 14.52 15.30 -60.49
N LYS A 131 14.78 16.60 -60.74
CA LYS A 131 14.45 17.23 -62.03
C LYS A 131 15.45 16.77 -63.09
N GLY A 132 15.17 15.63 -63.70
CA GLY A 132 16.00 14.99 -64.72
C GLY A 132 16.14 13.48 -64.50
N VAL A 133 15.75 12.97 -63.33
CA VAL A 133 15.67 11.53 -63.10
C VAL A 133 14.44 11.02 -63.82
N ASN A 134 14.65 10.27 -64.90
CA ASN A 134 13.59 9.65 -65.69
C ASN A 134 12.72 8.80 -64.75
N LYS A 135 11.38 8.93 -64.82
CA LYS A 135 10.43 8.15 -63.99
C LYS A 135 10.65 6.63 -64.07
N ASN A 136 11.37 6.18 -65.10
CA ASN A 136 11.72 4.77 -65.33
C ASN A 136 13.04 4.34 -64.63
N SER A 137 13.78 5.26 -64.00
CA SER A 137 15.08 4.99 -63.36
C SER A 137 15.01 4.90 -61.84
N PHE A 138 13.96 5.45 -61.21
CA PHE A 138 13.66 5.23 -59.80
C PHE A 138 12.59 4.14 -59.71
N GLN A 139 12.97 2.99 -59.19
CA GLN A 139 12.02 1.90 -58.92
C GLN A 139 11.14 2.28 -57.73
N LEU A 140 10.12 3.10 -57.99
CA LEU A 140 9.05 3.46 -57.07
C LEU A 140 8.41 2.23 -56.41
N SER A 141 8.41 1.08 -57.09
CA SER A 141 7.96 -0.20 -56.55
C SER A 141 8.76 -0.66 -55.33
N MET A 142 10.07 -0.45 -55.31
CA MET A 142 10.94 -0.87 -54.20
C MET A 142 10.77 0.06 -52.98
N LEU A 143 10.48 1.34 -53.22
CA LEU A 143 10.19 2.31 -52.16
C LEU A 143 8.80 2.05 -51.55
N GLN A 144 7.81 1.70 -52.39
CA GLN A 144 6.48 1.31 -51.95
C GLN A 144 6.51 0.04 -51.10
N GLU A 145 7.27 -0.98 -51.50
CA GLU A 145 7.48 -2.19 -50.69
C GLU A 145 8.11 -1.88 -49.32
N LEU A 146 9.08 -0.97 -49.27
CA LEU A 146 9.70 -0.53 -48.01
C LEU A 146 8.72 0.23 -47.11
N CYS A 147 7.90 1.11 -47.68
CA CYS A 147 6.86 1.84 -46.94
C CYS A 147 5.76 0.92 -46.41
N ASP A 148 5.33 -0.07 -47.21
CA ASP A 148 4.35 -1.07 -46.81
C ASP A 148 4.91 -2.00 -45.71
N HIS A 149 6.22 -2.31 -45.76
CA HIS A 149 6.86 -3.15 -44.74
C HIS A 149 7.05 -2.42 -43.40
N LEU A 150 7.18 -1.09 -43.42
CA LEU A 150 7.33 -0.22 -42.25
C LEU A 150 6.00 0.39 -41.76
N GLY A 151 4.89 0.20 -42.50
CA GLY A 151 3.56 0.70 -42.14
C GLY A 151 3.37 2.21 -42.29
N ILE A 152 4.14 2.87 -43.16
CA ILE A 152 4.13 4.33 -43.34
C ILE A 152 3.41 4.67 -44.65
N THR A 153 2.38 5.51 -44.62
CA THR A 153 1.62 5.94 -45.80
C THR A 153 2.26 7.14 -46.50
N LEU A 154 2.58 7.00 -47.80
CA LEU A 154 3.21 8.01 -48.67
C LEU A 154 2.27 9.15 -49.13
N SER A 155 1.10 9.32 -48.51
CA SER A 155 0.05 10.25 -48.97
C SER A 155 0.38 11.74 -48.81
N SER A 156 1.56 12.13 -48.32
CA SER A 156 1.97 13.53 -48.16
C SER A 156 2.85 14.10 -49.28
N LEU A 157 3.18 13.33 -50.33
CA LEU A 157 4.03 13.80 -51.45
C LEU A 157 3.24 14.24 -52.71
N SER A 158 1.90 14.22 -52.67
CA SER A 158 1.04 14.62 -53.79
C SER A 158 0.72 16.12 -53.85
N ASP A 159 1.00 16.90 -52.80
CA ASP A 159 0.55 18.29 -52.69
C ASP A 159 1.58 19.35 -53.14
N ALA A 160 2.58 18.95 -53.92
CA ALA A 160 3.51 19.88 -54.58
C ALA A 160 3.37 19.79 -56.11
N GLN A 161 2.25 20.29 -56.64
CA GLN A 161 2.12 20.67 -58.06
C GLN A 161 2.38 22.17 -58.24
#